data_AF-A0A6S7GM43-F1
#
_entry.id   AF-A0A6S7GM43-F1
#
_cell.length_a   1.000
_cell.length_b   1.000
_cell.length_c   1.000
_cell.angle_alpha   90.00
_cell.angle_beta   90.00
_cell.angle_gamma   90.00
#
_symmetry.space_group_name_H-M   'P 1'
#
loop_
_entity.id
_entity.type
_entity.pdbx_description
1 polymer ?
#
loop_
_entity_poly.entity_id
_entity_poly.type
_entity_poly.pdbx_seq_one_letter_code
_entity_poly.pdbx_strand_id
1 'polypeptide(L)'
;MLGDENQNPYTRISEIPQDLSLLSVEDVGNVLQCLNMHDYVELFANEMIDGAILKDLDLDSFKAINVNLFHAKKLLKFIGGWRPGKGREK
;
A
#
# COMPACT_ATOMS: atom_id res chain seq x y z
N MET A 1 -1.99 18.88 -25.79
CA MET A 1 -2.17 18.44 -24.40
C MET A 1 -2.90 17.12 -24.48
N LEU A 2 -2.16 16.00 -24.49
CA LEU A 2 -2.74 14.67 -24.58
C LEU A 2 -3.32 14.33 -23.22
N GLY A 3 -4.60 13.97 -23.21
CA GLY A 3 -5.38 13.72 -22.00
C GLY A 3 -4.84 12.54 -21.22
N ASP A 4 -4.97 12.64 -19.90
CA ASP A 4 -4.70 11.59 -18.92
C ASP A 4 -5.45 10.30 -19.28
N GLU A 5 -4.78 9.43 -20.03
CA GLU A 5 -5.17 8.05 -20.19
C GLU A 5 -4.99 7.35 -18.84
N ASN A 6 -6.05 7.39 -18.03
CA ASN A 6 -6.59 6.27 -17.29
C ASN A 6 -5.54 5.19 -16.93
N GLN A 7 -4.55 5.55 -16.10
CA GLN A 7 -3.53 4.60 -15.68
C GLN A 7 -4.20 3.59 -14.75
N ASN A 8 -4.37 2.38 -15.28
CA ASN A 8 -4.90 1.25 -14.55
C ASN A 8 -4.15 1.10 -13.20
N PRO A 9 -4.85 1.11 -12.04
CA PRO A 9 -4.20 1.00 -10.73
C PRO A 9 -3.38 -0.30 -10.59
N TYR A 10 -3.69 -1.32 -11.40
CA TYR A 10 -2.91 -2.56 -11.48
C TYR A 10 -1.53 -2.39 -12.13
N THR A 11 -1.33 -1.40 -13.01
CA THR A 11 -0.01 -1.11 -13.60
C THR A 11 0.89 -0.43 -12.57
N ARG A 12 0.38 0.63 -11.93
CA ARG A 12 1.11 1.38 -10.89
C ARG A 12 1.55 0.51 -9.72
N ILE A 13 0.67 -0.38 -9.26
CA ILE A 13 0.99 -1.25 -8.12
C ILE A 13 2.08 -2.28 -8.44
N SER A 14 2.25 -2.64 -9.71
CA SER A 14 3.26 -3.60 -10.15
C SER A 14 4.67 -3.02 -10.19
N GLU A 15 4.78 -1.69 -10.30
CA GLU A 15 6.04 -0.92 -10.34
C GLU A 15 6.58 -0.62 -8.94
N ILE A 16 5.74 -0.73 -7.89
CA ILE A 16 6.17 -0.51 -6.51
C ILE A 16 7.24 -1.55 -6.13
N PRO A 17 8.42 -1.12 -5.64
CA PRO A 17 9.50 -2.02 -5.28
C PRO A 17 9.06 -3.06 -4.25
N GLN A 18 9.73 -4.22 -4.27
CA GLN A 18 9.50 -5.27 -3.27
C GLN A 18 10.06 -4.87 -1.91
N ASP A 19 11.24 -4.25 -1.91
CA ASP A 19 11.76 -3.63 -0.71
C ASP A 19 11.06 -2.30 -0.46
N LEU A 20 10.22 -2.28 0.56
CA LEU A 20 9.41 -1.12 0.91
C LEU A 20 10.21 -0.07 1.69
N SER A 21 11.38 -0.38 2.26
CA SER A 21 12.08 0.57 3.15
C SER A 21 12.58 1.85 2.49
N LEU A 22 12.51 1.93 1.16
CA LEU A 22 12.87 3.12 0.39
C LEU A 22 11.68 4.07 0.14
N LEU A 23 10.47 3.66 0.52
CA LEU A 23 9.27 4.47 0.31
C LEU A 23 9.17 5.57 1.36
N SER A 24 8.92 6.79 0.90
CA SER A 24 8.56 7.91 1.77
C SER A 24 7.13 7.77 2.31
N VAL A 25 6.74 8.65 3.23
CA VAL A 25 5.34 8.75 3.72
C VAL A 25 4.37 9.01 2.56
N GLU A 26 4.75 9.86 1.60
CA GLU A 26 3.94 10.15 0.42
C GLU A 26 3.79 8.91 -0.47
N ASP A 27 4.87 8.16 -0.69
CA ASP A 27 4.84 6.92 -1.47
C ASP A 27 3.95 5.85 -0.81
N VAL A 28 3.96 5.75 0.52
CA VAL A 28 3.04 4.87 1.26
C VAL A 28 1.59 5.29 1.05
N GLY A 29 1.29 6.59 1.02
CA GLY A 29 -0.02 7.11 0.63
C GLY A 29 -0.44 6.64 -0.77
N ASN A 30 0.47 6.73 -1.74
CA ASN A 30 0.23 6.26 -3.12
C ASN A 30 -0.01 4.74 -3.18
N VAL A 31 0.71 3.95 -2.37
CA VAL A 31 0.48 2.50 -2.23
C VAL A 31 -0.94 2.23 -1.74
N LEU A 32 -1.40 2.93 -0.71
CA LEU A 32 -2.74 2.77 -0.14
C LEU A 32 -3.83 3.08 -1.19
N GLN A 33 -3.65 4.16 -1.97
CA GLN A 33 -4.57 4.48 -3.07
C GLN A 33 -4.61 3.37 -4.12
N CYS A 34 -3.45 2.83 -4.52
CA CYS A 34 -3.35 1.70 -5.46
C CYS A 34 -4.00 0.42 -4.92
N LEU A 35 -4.00 0.23 -3.60
CA LEU A 35 -4.69 -0.86 -2.92
C LEU A 35 -6.18 -0.58 -2.68
N ASN A 36 -6.74 0.53 -3.19
CA ASN A 36 -8.11 0.97 -2.91
C ASN A 36 -8.38 1.11 -1.40
N MET A 37 -7.43 1.72 -0.70
CA MET A 37 -7.42 1.95 0.75
C MET A 37 -7.28 3.45 1.06
N HIS A 38 -7.96 4.28 0.26
CA HIS A 38 -7.91 5.75 0.33
C HIS A 38 -8.21 6.31 1.73
N ASP A 39 -9.12 5.66 2.47
CA ASP A 39 -9.56 6.07 3.81
C ASP A 39 -8.42 6.09 4.86
N TYR A 40 -7.28 5.44 4.59
CA TYR A 40 -6.14 5.42 5.52
C TYR A 40 -4.98 6.32 5.11
N VAL A 41 -5.06 7.02 3.97
CA VAL A 41 -3.96 7.86 3.50
C VAL A 41 -3.62 8.95 4.53
N GLU A 42 -4.63 9.68 5.01
CA GLU A 42 -4.43 10.71 6.04
C GLU A 42 -3.98 10.11 7.38
N LEU A 43 -4.54 8.95 7.76
CA LEU A 43 -4.14 8.25 8.98
C LEU A 43 -2.65 7.89 8.95
N PHE A 44 -2.17 7.27 7.87
CA PHE A 44 -0.78 6.83 7.77
C PHE A 44 0.17 8.03 7.68
N ALA A 45 -0.25 9.10 7.01
CA ALA A 45 0.53 10.34 6.96
C ALA A 45 0.65 10.99 8.34
N ASN A 46 -0.43 11.07 9.11
CA ASN A 46 -0.44 11.66 10.46
C ASN A 46 0.41 10.84 11.45
N GLU A 47 0.42 9.52 11.32
CA GLU A 47 1.27 8.61 12.09
C GLU A 47 2.70 8.51 11.53
N MET A 48 3.05 9.30 10.50
CA MET A 48 4.37 9.36 9.86
C MET A 48 4.88 8.00 9.38
N ILE A 49 3.98 7.15 8.88
CA ILE A 49 4.30 5.78 8.43
C ILE A 49 4.96 5.85 7.05
N ASP A 50 6.28 5.79 7.03
CA ASP A 50 7.06 5.54 5.83
C ASP A 50 7.19 4.03 5.55
N GLY A 51 7.91 3.69 4.48
CA GLY A 51 8.08 2.30 4.07
C GLY A 51 8.94 1.45 5.00
N ALA A 52 9.81 2.07 5.80
CA ALA A 52 10.62 1.39 6.80
C ALA A 52 9.78 1.03 8.04
N ILE A 53 8.90 1.92 8.46
CA ILE A 53 7.92 1.62 9.52
C ILE A 53 6.91 0.59 9.03
N LEU A 54 6.36 0.79 7.82
CA LEU A 54 5.30 -0.07 7.27
C LEU A 54 5.65 -1.56 7.27
N LYS A 55 6.88 -1.91 6.89
CA LYS A 55 7.33 -3.31 6.81
C LYS A 55 7.47 -4.00 8.18
N ASP A 56 7.61 -3.22 9.24
CA ASP A 56 7.75 -3.70 10.62
C ASP A 56 6.40 -3.81 11.34
N LEU A 57 5.31 -3.27 10.75
CA LEU A 57 3.98 -3.35 11.33
C LEU A 57 3.41 -4.78 11.25
N ASP A 58 2.93 -5.26 12.39
CA ASP A 58 2.17 -6.49 12.51
C ASP A 58 0.66 -6.24 12.59
N LEU A 59 -0.10 -7.33 12.78
CA LEU A 59 -1.55 -7.25 12.85
C LEU A 59 -2.05 -6.39 14.02
N ASP A 60 -1.39 -6.49 15.18
CA ASP A 60 -1.76 -5.74 16.37
C ASP A 60 -1.43 -4.25 16.22
N SER A 61 -0.31 -3.93 15.57
CA SER A 61 0.07 -2.56 15.20
C SER A 61 -0.97 -1.90 14.31
N PHE A 62 -1.44 -2.59 13.26
CA PHE A 62 -2.52 -2.08 12.39
C PHE A 62 -3.83 -1.89 13.15
N LYS A 63 -4.16 -2.81 14.06
CA LYS A 63 -5.37 -2.69 14.88
C LYS A 63 -5.30 -1.50 15.83
N ALA A 64 -4.12 -1.20 16.39
CA ALA A 64 -3.92 -0.07 17.29
C ALA A 64 -4.22 1.28 16.62
N ILE A 65 -3.94 1.42 15.32
CA ILE A 65 -4.26 2.62 14.53
C ILE A 65 -5.63 2.53 13.82
N ASN A 66 -6.52 1.63 14.25
CA ASN A 66 -7.88 1.46 13.71
C ASN A 66 -7.96 1.01 12.23
N VAL A 67 -6.93 0.35 11.69
CA VAL A 67 -7.05 -0.35 10.41
C VAL A 67 -7.86 -1.64 10.65
N ASN A 68 -8.90 -1.84 9.83
CA ASN A 68 -9.75 -3.01 10.00
C ASN A 68 -9.01 -4.31 9.64
N LEU A 69 -9.48 -5.44 10.17
CA LEU A 69 -8.85 -6.76 10.01
C LEU A 69 -8.63 -7.17 8.55
N PHE A 70 -9.56 -6.83 7.66
CA PHE A 70 -9.46 -7.19 6.25
C PHE A 70 -8.33 -6.40 5.56
N HIS A 71 -8.28 -5.09 5.79
CA HIS A 71 -7.25 -4.20 5.25
C HIS A 71 -5.87 -4.47 5.85
N ALA A 72 -5.77 -4.78 7.14
CA ALA A 72 -4.52 -5.17 7.78
C ALA A 72 -3.94 -6.46 7.14
N LYS A 73 -4.77 -7.49 6.94
CA LYS A 73 -4.36 -8.73 6.24
C LYS A 73 -3.90 -8.46 4.81
N LYS A 74 -4.51 -7.50 4.12
CA LYS A 74 -4.13 -7.10 2.76
C LYS A 74 -2.76 -6.42 2.74
N LEU A 75 -2.48 -5.54 3.70
CA LEU A 75 -1.17 -4.90 3.87
C LEU A 75 -0.10 -5.92 4.22
N LEU A 76 -0.35 -6.85 5.16
CA LEU A 76 0.60 -7.91 5.50
C LEU A 76 0.96 -8.78 4.29
N LYS A 77 -0.01 -9.11 3.43
CA LYS A 77 0.27 -9.81 2.16
C LYS A 77 1.14 -8.95 1.23
N PHE A 78 0.83 -7.66 1.13
CA PHE A 78 1.60 -6.74 0.30
C PHE A 78 3.05 -6.58 0.77
N ILE A 79 3.26 -6.47 2.09
CA ILE A 79 4.58 -6.47 2.73
C ILE A 79 5.31 -7.79 2.44
N GLY A 80 4.59 -8.92 2.47
CA GLY A 80 5.08 -10.24 2.05
C GLY A 80 5.29 -10.43 0.53
N GLY A 81 5.24 -9.34 -0.25
CA GLY A 81 5.59 -9.33 -1.69
C GLY A 81 4.42 -9.57 -2.65
N TRP A 82 3.21 -9.84 -2.16
CA TRP A 82 2.03 -9.94 -3.01
C TRP A 82 1.75 -8.60 -3.70
N ARG A 83 1.40 -8.64 -4.99
CA ARG A 83 0.89 -7.50 -5.76
C ARG A 83 -0.38 -7.92 -6.50
N PRO A 84 -1.46 -7.11 -6.48
CA PRO A 84 -2.63 -7.37 -7.32
C PRO A 84 -2.24 -7.57 -8.79
N GLY A 85 -2.77 -8.61 -9.44
CA GLY A 85 -2.52 -8.86 -10.87
C GLY A 85 -1.37 -9.83 -11.19
N LYS A 86 -0.36 -9.99 -10.32
CA LYS A 86 0.80 -10.88 -10.53
C LYS A 86 0.51 -12.40 -10.49
N GLY A 87 -0.75 -12.83 -10.50
CA GLY A 87 -1.14 -14.25 -10.34
C GLY A 87 -2.40 -14.66 -11.09
N ARG A 88 -2.73 -13.99 -12.19
CA ARG A 88 -3.87 -14.34 -13.07
C ARG A 88 -3.42 -14.92 -14.42
N GLU A 89 -2.22 -15.48 -14.50
CA GLU A 89 -1.90 -16.40 -15.59
C GLU A 89 -2.57 -17.74 -15.26
N LYS A 90 -3.60 -18.08 -16.05
CA LYS A 90 -4.19 -19.42 -16.10
C LYS A 90 -3.51 -20.19 -17.21
#